data_AF-A0A5N9FYR9-F1
#
_entry.id   AF-A0A5N9FYR9-F1
#
_cell.length_a   1.000
_cell.length_b   1.000
_cell.length_c   1.000
_cell.angle_alpha   90.00
_cell.angle_beta   90.00
_cell.angle_gamma   90.00
#
_symmetry.space_group_name_H-M   'P 1'
#
loop_
_entity.id
_entity.type
_entity.pdbx_description
1 polymer ?
#
loop_
_entity_poly.entity_id
_entity_poly.type
_entity_poly.pdbx_seq_one_letter_code
_entity_poly.pdbx_strand_id
1 'polypeptide(L)' 'MSLTEDHVRLKAVNHVTYNVVDKEKATKFWVDVLGVKQIPKQVDAEHIIWLQLPSGAMIHIVET' A
#
# COMPACT_ATOMS: atom_id res chain seq x y z
N MET A 1 -7.21 10.36 -28.43
CA MET A 1 -6.63 11.33 -27.47
C MET A 1 -5.34 10.74 -26.95
N SER A 2 -4.22 11.08 -27.59
CA SER A 2 -2.87 10.80 -27.09
C SER A 2 -2.47 12.01 -26.27
N LEU A 3 -2.18 11.80 -24.98
CA LEU A 3 -1.58 12.81 -24.14
C LEU A 3 -0.06 12.66 -24.28
N THR A 4 0.49 13.48 -25.19
CA THR A 4 1.91 13.91 -25.27
C THR A 4 2.97 12.85 -25.60
N GLU A 5 3.97 13.25 -26.39
CA GLU A 5 5.10 12.42 -26.82
C GLU A 5 5.77 11.70 -25.65
N ASP A 6 5.93 10.39 -25.78
CA ASP A 6 6.33 9.43 -24.75
C ASP A 6 7.76 9.67 -24.24
N HIS A 7 7.89 10.16 -23.02
CA HIS A 7 9.08 9.85 -22.19
C HIS A 7 8.76 9.24 -20.82
N VAL A 8 7.49 9.24 -20.39
CA VAL A 8 7.09 8.63 -19.12
C VAL A 8 5.81 7.82 -19.30
N ARG A 9 5.99 6.52 -19.51
CA ARG A 9 4.90 5.56 -19.56
C ARG A 9 4.58 5.03 -18.16
N LEU A 10 3.35 5.25 -17.69
CA LEU A 10 2.84 4.59 -16.48
C LEU A 10 2.76 3.08 -16.73
N LYS A 11 3.39 2.28 -15.86
CA LYS A 11 3.47 0.82 -16.02
C LYS A 11 2.47 0.08 -15.15
N ALA A 12 2.27 0.53 -13.92
CA ALA A 12 1.40 -0.09 -12.93
C ALA A 12 1.09 0.87 -11.79
N VAL A 13 0.09 0.53 -10.98
CA VAL A 13 -0.10 1.12 -9.65
C VAL A 13 1.01 0.61 -8.74
N ASN A 14 1.78 1.52 -8.15
CA ASN A 14 2.84 1.16 -7.21
C ASN A 14 2.26 0.85 -5.82
N HIS A 15 1.41 1.74 -5.31
CA HIS A 15 0.77 1.55 -4.01
C HIS A 15 -0.55 2.35 -3.90
N VAL A 16 -1.34 1.99 -2.90
CA VAL A 16 -2.49 2.77 -2.41
C VAL A 16 -2.29 3.07 -0.92
N THR A 17 -2.70 4.26 -0.51
CA THR A 17 -2.63 4.71 0.89
C THR A 17 -4.01 5.17 1.33
N TYR A 18 -4.37 4.87 2.57
CA TYR A 18 -5.57 5.42 3.18
C TYR A 18 -5.44 5.49 4.71
N ASN A 19 -6.23 6.38 5.30
CA ASN A 19 -6.22 6.62 6.74
C ASN A 19 -7.15 5.66 7.47
N VAL A 20 -6.75 5.26 8.67
CA VAL A 20 -7.53 4.44 9.59
C VAL A 20 -7.42 4.99 11.01
N VAL A 21 -8.40 4.63 11.85
CA VAL A 21 -8.41 5.00 13.28
C VAL A 21 -7.49 4.08 14.11
N ASP A 22 -7.34 2.82 13.70
CA ASP A 22 -6.57 1.81 14.41
C ASP A 22 -5.85 0.92 13.38
N LYS A 23 -4.54 1.11 13.23
CA LYS A 23 -3.74 0.41 12.20
C LYS A 23 -3.59 -1.08 12.48
N GLU A 24 -3.60 -1.49 13.75
CA GLU A 24 -3.45 -2.90 14.12
C GLU A 24 -4.72 -3.68 13.75
N LYS A 25 -5.90 -3.13 14.08
CA LYS A 25 -7.19 -3.72 13.66
C LYS A 25 -7.34 -3.75 12.15
N ALA A 26 -6.99 -2.66 11.47
CA ALA A 26 -7.04 -2.61 10.01
C ALA A 26 -6.11 -3.66 9.38
N THR A 27 -4.90 -3.82 9.90
CA THR A 27 -3.91 -4.80 9.42
C THR A 27 -4.42 -6.23 9.57
N LYS A 28 -5.07 -6.57 10.69
CA LYS A 28 -5.65 -7.91 10.90
C LYS A 28 -6.65 -8.29 9.81
N PHE A 29 -7.46 -7.35 9.33
CA PHE A 29 -8.36 -7.65 8.20
C PHE A 29 -7.57 -8.10 6.96
N TRP A 30 -6.49 -7.39 6.62
CA TRP A 30 -5.67 -7.75 5.47
C TRP A 30 -4.93 -9.07 5.64
N VAL A 31 -4.34 -9.29 6.81
CA VAL A 31 -3.51 -10.47 7.07
C VAL A 31 -4.38 -11.70 7.30
N ASP A 32 -5.35 -11.62 8.22
CA ASP A 32 -6.07 -12.78 8.73
C ASP A 32 -7.26 -13.15 7.83
N VAL A 33 -7.92 -12.15 7.21
CA VAL A 33 -9.09 -12.40 6.35
C VAL A 33 -8.69 -12.53 4.88
N LEU A 34 -7.81 -11.65 4.40
CA LEU A 34 -7.42 -11.60 2.98
C LEU A 34 -6.10 -12.33 2.67
N GLY A 35 -5.33 -12.75 3.69
CA GLY A 35 -4.06 -13.47 3.49
C GLY A 35 -2.94 -12.59 2.90
N VAL A 36 -3.06 -11.27 2.98
CA VAL A 36 -2.06 -10.32 2.46
C VAL A 36 -0.88 -10.24 3.42
N LYS A 37 0.34 -10.18 2.89
CA LYS A 37 1.56 -10.20 3.68
C LYS A 37 1.99 -8.79 4.09
N GLN A 38 2.35 -8.63 5.36
CA GLN A 38 3.06 -7.46 5.84
C GLN A 38 4.53 -7.51 5.41
N ILE A 39 5.07 -6.35 5.04
CA ILE A 39 6.48 -6.17 4.65
C ILE A 39 7.18 -5.17 5.60
N PRO A 40 8.52 -5.17 5.67
CA PRO A 40 9.25 -4.20 6.49
C PRO A 40 8.94 -2.75 6.10
N LYS A 41 8.90 -1.86 7.10
CA LYS A 41 8.75 -0.41 6.87
C LYS A 41 9.92 0.11 6.02
N GLN A 42 9.61 0.95 5.02
CA GLN A 42 10.62 1.59 4.15
C GLN A 42 11.01 2.99 4.62
N VAL A 43 10.26 3.55 5.56
CA VAL A 43 10.50 4.84 6.19
C VAL A 43 10.33 4.70 7.70
N ASP A 44 11.01 5.53 8.48
CA ASP A 44 10.88 5.51 9.93
C ASP A 44 9.62 6.25 10.38
N ALA A 45 8.46 5.57 10.30
CA ALA A 45 7.16 6.10 10.69
C ALA A 45 6.31 5.03 11.38
N GLU A 46 6.18 5.14 12.70
CA GLU A 46 5.45 4.17 13.55
C GLU A 46 3.93 4.14 13.30
N HIS A 47 3.36 5.19 12.70
CA HIS A 47 1.93 5.27 12.39
C HIS A 47 1.57 4.62 11.05
N ILE A 48 2.52 3.97 10.35
CA ILE A 48 2.30 3.40 9.02
C ILE A 48 2.64 1.90 9.01
N ILE A 49 1.71 1.08 8.52
CA ILE A 49 1.94 -0.34 8.23
C ILE A 49 2.00 -0.56 6.71
N TRP A 50 2.99 -1.35 6.27
CA TRP A 50 3.24 -1.65 4.87
C TRP A 50 2.84 -3.09 4.55
N LEU A 51 1.96 -3.26 3.57
CA LEU A 51 1.53 -4.57 3.07
C LEU A 51 1.83 -4.70 1.58
N GLN A 52 1.98 -5.92 1.09
CA GLN A 52 2.20 -6.20 -0.33
C GLN A 52 1.26 -7.28 -0.86
N LEU A 53 0.56 -6.96 -1.95
CA LEU A 53 -0.26 -7.90 -2.70
C LEU A 53 0.60 -8.83 -3.56
N PRO A 54 0.08 -10.00 -3.98
CA PRO A 54 0.79 -10.90 -4.91
C PRO A 54 1.20 -10.25 -6.23
N SER A 55 0.49 -9.19 -6.67
CA SER A 55 0.84 -8.40 -7.85
C SER A 55 2.07 -7.51 -7.68
N GLY A 56 2.59 -7.36 -6.46
CA GLY A 56 3.67 -6.46 -6.09
C GLY A 56 3.22 -5.06 -5.70
N ALA A 57 1.95 -4.69 -5.95
CA ALA A 57 1.39 -3.42 -5.48
C ALA A 57 1.30 -3.39 -3.95
N MET A 58 1.58 -2.24 -3.36
CA MET A 58 1.63 -2.07 -1.90
C MET A 58 0.35 -1.39 -1.37
N ILE A 59 0.05 -1.67 -0.11
CA ILE A 59 -1.00 -0.99 0.64
C ILE A 59 -0.35 -0.38 1.88
N HIS A 60 -0.50 0.93 2.04
CA HIS A 60 -0.01 1.65 3.21
C HIS A 60 -1.22 2.02 4.08
N ILE A 61 -1.26 1.46 5.28
CA ILE A 61 -2.27 1.76 6.29
C ILE A 61 -1.69 2.84 7.18
N VAL A 62 -2.32 4.02 7.21
CA VAL A 62 -1.86 5.19 7.97
C VAL A 62 -2.82 5.47 9.12
N GLU A 63 -2.32 5.46 10.34
CA GLU A 63 -3.10 5.81 11.52
C GLU A 63 -3.13 7.33 11.71
N THR A 64 -4.33 7.93 11.82
CA THR A 64 -4.55 9.37 12.00
C THR A 64 -5.64 9.67 13.00
#